data_AF-W5NVN0-F1
#
_entry.id   AF-W5NVN0-F1
#
_cell.length_a   1.000
_cell.length_b   1.000
_cell.length_c   1.000
_cell.angle_alpha   90.00
_cell.angle_beta   90.00
_cell.angle_gamma   90.00
#
_symmetry.space_group_name_H-M   'P 1'
#
loop_
_entity.id
_entity.type
_entity.pdbx_description
1 polymer ?
#
loop_
_entity_poly.entity_id
_entity_poly.type
_entity_poly.pdbx_seq_one_letter_code
_entity_poly.pdbx_strand_id
1 'polypeptide(L)'
;MIRDWWMCTIVSVMFEFLEYSLEHQLPNFSECWWDHWIMDVLVCNGLGIYCGMKTLEWLSLKTYKWQGLWNIPTYKGKMKRIVFQFTPYSWVRFEWKPASSLRRRLAGCGIILV
;
A
#
# COMPACT_ATOMS: atom_id res chain seq x y z
N MET A 1 -1.85 2.42 4.28
CA MET A 1 -0.57 2.31 5.03
C MET A 1 0.58 1.92 4.11
N ILE A 2 0.49 0.80 3.38
CA ILE A 2 1.53 0.27 2.47
C ILE A 2 1.43 0.90 1.07
N ARG A 3 1.33 2.23 0.99
CA ARG A 3 1.21 2.96 -0.29
C ARG A 3 2.26 4.07 -0.38
N ASP A 4 3.46 3.69 0.04
CA ASP A 4 4.66 4.50 0.09
C ASP A 4 5.78 3.70 -0.54
N TRP A 5 6.45 4.26 -1.54
CA TRP A 5 7.54 3.60 -2.27
C TRP A 5 8.62 3.10 -1.32
N TRP A 6 9.04 3.95 -0.40
CA TRP A 6 10.14 3.67 0.52
C TRP A 6 9.81 2.52 1.48
N MET A 7 8.63 2.54 2.09
CA MET A 7 8.18 1.45 2.95
C MET A 7 8.10 0.12 2.18
N CYS A 8 7.56 0.13 0.96
CA CYS A 8 7.47 -1.09 0.16
C CYS A 8 8.86 -1.64 -0.21
N THR A 9 9.82 -0.79 -0.56
CA THR A 9 11.20 -1.22 -0.84
C THR A 9 11.88 -1.80 0.40
N ILE A 10 11.70 -1.20 1.58
CA ILE A 10 12.23 -1.75 2.84
C ILE A 10 11.64 -3.14 3.11
N VAL A 11 10.32 -3.27 2.97
CA VAL A 11 9.64 -4.54 3.21
C VAL A 11 10.12 -5.62 2.23
N SER A 12 10.29 -5.27 0.95
CA SER A 12 10.87 -6.19 -0.05
C SER A 12 12.24 -6.69 0.38
N VAL A 13 13.16 -5.80 0.75
CA VAL A 13 14.50 -6.18 1.22
C VAL A 13 14.44 -7.01 2.51
N MET A 14 13.52 -6.69 3.42
CA MET A 14 13.35 -7.44 4.67
C MET A 14 12.86 -8.87 4.45
N PHE A 15 12.01 -9.11 3.45
CA PHE A 15 11.60 -10.46 3.07
C PHE A 15 12.77 -11.29 2.56
N GLU A 16 13.66 -10.73 1.73
CA GLU A 16 14.88 -11.44 1.33
C GLU A 16 15.77 -11.80 2.52
N PHE A 17 15.92 -10.90 3.50
CA PHE A 17 16.69 -11.20 4.69
C PHE A 17 16.07 -12.34 5.51
N LEU A 18 14.74 -12.43 5.55
CA LEU A 18 14.04 -13.54 6.19
C LEU A 18 14.25 -14.85 5.42
N GLU A 19 14.21 -14.81 4.09
CA GLU A 19 14.46 -15.97 3.24
C GLU A 19 15.89 -16.50 3.42
N TYR A 20 16.89 -15.62 3.37
CA TYR A 20 18.28 -15.96 3.69
C TYR A 20 18.44 -16.56 5.09
N SER A 21 17.75 -16.00 6.08
CA SER A 21 17.82 -16.51 7.46
C SER A 21 17.17 -17.88 7.61
N LEU A 22 16.16 -18.18 6.78
CA LEU A 22 15.38 -19.42 6.81
C LEU A 22 15.89 -20.49 5.85
N GLU A 23 16.86 -20.18 4.98
CA GLU A 23 17.52 -21.13 4.07
C GLU A 23 18.06 -22.36 4.82
N HIS A 24 18.56 -22.18 6.04
CA HIS A 24 19.05 -23.30 6.86
C HIS A 24 17.94 -24.26 7.32
N GLN A 25 16.70 -23.77 7.40
CA GLN A 25 15.53 -24.57 7.80
C GLN A 25 14.82 -25.19 6.60
N LEU A 26 14.83 -24.53 5.44
CA LEU A 26 14.07 -24.91 4.26
C LEU A 26 15.00 -24.89 3.02
N PRO A 27 15.37 -26.06 2.47
CA PRO A 27 16.30 -26.14 1.33
C PRO A 27 15.72 -25.55 0.03
N ASN A 28 14.41 -25.28 -0.04
CA ASN A 28 13.77 -24.61 -1.17
C ASN A 28 14.21 -23.14 -1.31
N PHE A 29 14.71 -22.51 -0.24
CA PHE A 29 15.19 -21.11 -0.27
C PHE A 29 16.71 -21.01 -0.52
N SER A 30 17.37 -22.11 -0.90
CA SER A 30 18.80 -22.12 -1.23
C SER A 30 18.99 -21.77 -2.71
N GLU A 31 18.64 -20.55 -3.04
CA GLU A 31 18.75 -20.02 -4.39
C GLU A 31 20.08 -19.28 -4.57
N CYS A 32 20.39 -18.92 -5.82
CA CYS A 32 21.62 -18.20 -6.09
C CYS A 32 21.52 -16.78 -5.53
N TRP A 33 22.62 -16.25 -4.99
CA TRP A 33 22.65 -14.89 -4.43
C TRP A 33 22.15 -13.80 -5.40
N TRP A 34 22.34 -14.00 -6.70
CA TRP A 34 21.92 -13.03 -7.71
C TRP A 34 20.40 -13.06 -7.93
N ASP A 35 19.75 -14.19 -7.66
CA ASP A 35 18.29 -14.33 -7.81
C ASP A 35 17.60 -13.46 -6.76
N HIS A 36 17.94 -13.65 -5.48
CA HIS A 36 17.47 -12.84 -4.36
C HIS A 36 17.59 -11.33 -4.59
N TRP A 37 18.78 -10.85 -4.97
CA TRP A 37 19.00 -9.40 -5.06
C TRP A 37 18.59 -8.79 -6.39
N ILE A 38 18.84 -9.48 -7.51
CA ILE A 38 18.58 -8.93 -8.84
C ILE A 38 17.19 -9.30 -9.30
N MET A 39 16.82 -10.58 -9.23
CA MET A 39 15.52 -11.01 -9.71
C MET A 39 14.43 -10.59 -8.72
N ASP A 40 14.57 -10.87 -7.44
CA ASP A 40 13.46 -10.65 -6.51
C ASP A 40 13.36 -9.20 -6.05
N VAL A 41 14.43 -8.61 -5.51
CA VAL A 41 14.37 -7.21 -5.02
C VAL A 41 14.26 -6.20 -6.16
N LEU A 42 15.17 -6.26 -7.15
CA LEU A 42 15.25 -5.23 -8.18
C LEU A 42 14.19 -5.40 -9.27
N VAL A 43 14.00 -6.62 -9.78
CA VAL A 43 13.09 -6.86 -10.91
C VAL A 43 11.66 -7.11 -10.40
N CYS A 44 11.38 -8.22 -9.73
CA CYS A 44 10.01 -8.61 -9.36
C CYS A 44 9.36 -7.61 -8.41
N ASN A 45 9.98 -7.39 -7.25
CA ASN A 45 9.48 -6.48 -6.22
C ASN A 45 9.60 -5.03 -6.68
N GLY A 46 10.75 -4.61 -7.22
CA GLY A 46 10.97 -3.25 -7.72
C GLY A 46 9.98 -2.84 -8.81
N LEU A 47 9.77 -3.69 -9.83
CA LEU A 47 8.77 -3.43 -10.87
C LEU A 47 7.34 -3.51 -10.33
N GLY A 48 7.04 -4.45 -9.45
CA GLY A 48 5.73 -4.56 -8.80
C GLY A 48 5.36 -3.30 -8.03
N ILE A 49 6.30 -2.74 -7.27
CA ILE A 49 6.13 -1.47 -6.56
C ILE A 49 5.96 -0.32 -7.57
N TYR A 50 6.73 -0.29 -8.66
CA TYR A 50 6.63 0.76 -9.69
C TYR A 50 5.25 0.77 -10.37
N CYS A 51 4.83 -0.39 -10.85
CA CYS A 51 3.50 -0.58 -11.42
C CYS A 51 2.42 -0.22 -10.40
N GLY A 52 2.54 -0.69 -9.15
CA GLY A 52 1.62 -0.36 -8.07
C GLY A 52 1.50 1.15 -7.84
N MET A 53 2.62 1.88 -7.77
CA MET A 53 2.60 3.34 -7.61
C MET A 53 1.95 4.04 -8.81
N LYS A 54 2.19 3.56 -10.03
CA LYS A 54 1.54 4.08 -11.24
C LYS A 54 0.04 3.81 -11.25
N THR A 55 -0.40 2.63 -10.82
CA THR A 55 -1.84 2.32 -10.66
C THR A 55 -2.49 3.22 -9.60
N LEU A 56 -1.80 3.52 -8.50
CA LEU A 56 -2.31 4.45 -7.48
C LEU A 56 -2.46 5.88 -8.00
N GLU A 57 -1.52 6.34 -8.82
CA GLU A 57 -1.59 7.62 -9.52
C GLU A 57 -2.77 7.64 -10.49
N TRP A 58 -2.94 6.58 -11.28
CA TRP A 58 -4.05 6.42 -12.23
C TRP A 58 -5.41 6.44 -11.53
N LEU A 59 -5.55 5.78 -10.39
CA LEU A 59 -6.78 5.77 -9.58
C LEU A 59 -6.96 7.05 -8.74
N SER A 60 -6.05 8.03 -8.84
CA SER A 60 -6.05 9.26 -8.02
C SER A 60 -6.13 8.99 -6.51
N LEU A 61 -5.57 7.87 -6.06
CA LEU A 61 -5.62 7.45 -4.66
C LEU A 61 -4.50 8.16 -3.88
N LYS A 62 -4.81 8.65 -2.66
CA LYS A 62 -3.84 9.32 -1.78
C LYS A 62 -2.63 8.44 -1.42
N THR A 63 -1.43 8.77 -1.88
CA THR A 63 -0.19 8.11 -1.46
C THR A 63 0.25 8.59 -0.08
N TYR A 64 0.90 7.72 0.69
CA TYR A 64 1.43 8.07 2.01
C TYR A 64 2.94 8.32 1.88
N LYS A 65 3.47 9.32 2.57
CA LYS A 65 4.90 9.55 2.69
C LYS A 65 5.29 9.45 4.15
N TRP A 66 5.91 8.32 4.52
CA TRP A 66 6.33 8.07 5.90
C TRP A 66 7.67 8.75 6.23
N GLN A 67 8.47 9.07 5.21
CA GLN A 67 9.72 9.80 5.35
C GLN A 67 9.49 11.25 5.84
N GLY A 68 10.42 11.77 6.65
CA GLY A 68 10.39 13.18 7.10
C GLY A 68 9.59 13.46 8.38
N LEU A 69 9.24 12.44 9.17
CA LEU A 69 8.74 12.63 10.54
C LEU A 69 9.79 13.34 11.43
N TRP A 70 11.07 13.14 11.12
CA TRP A 70 12.21 13.78 11.77
C TRP A 70 12.30 15.29 11.50
N ASN A 71 11.75 15.78 10.38
CA ASN A 71 11.74 17.21 10.04
C ASN A 71 10.72 18.02 10.86
N ILE A 72 9.88 17.36 11.67
CA ILE A 72 8.89 18.04 12.51
C ILE A 72 9.47 18.15 13.93
N PRO A 73 9.84 19.36 14.39
CA PRO A 73 10.50 19.52 15.69
C PRO A 73 9.55 19.31 16.86
N THR A 74 8.23 19.47 16.66
CA THR A 74 7.24 19.38 17.74
C THR A 74 6.55 18.01 17.81
N TYR A 75 6.43 17.46 19.03
CA TYR A 75 5.70 16.20 19.28
C TYR A 75 4.23 16.28 18.85
N LYS A 76 3.55 17.40 19.12
CA LYS A 76 2.16 17.64 18.67
C LYS A 76 2.05 17.58 17.14
N GLY A 77 3.03 18.13 16.41
CA GLY A 77 3.07 18.08 14.95
C GLY A 77 3.25 16.66 14.40
N LYS A 78 4.13 15.86 15.03
CA LYS A 78 4.33 14.44 14.67
C LYS A 78 3.03 13.66 14.83
N MET A 79 2.37 13.79 15.97
CA MET A 79 1.13 13.07 16.28
C MET A 79 -0.01 13.49 15.34
N LYS A 80 -0.15 14.79 15.06
CA LYS A 80 -1.10 15.33 14.09
C LYS A 80 -0.90 14.70 12.71
N ARG A 81 0.34 14.66 12.20
CA ARG A 81 0.66 14.06 10.89
C ARG A 81 0.37 12.57 10.83
N ILE A 82 0.67 11.81 11.89
CA ILE A 82 0.35 10.38 11.96
C ILE A 82 -1.16 10.19 11.85
N VAL A 83 -1.96 10.90 12.66
CA VAL A 83 -3.42 10.83 12.63
C VAL A 83 -3.97 11.17 11.24
N PHE A 84 -3.47 12.24 10.60
CA PHE A 84 -3.91 12.62 9.24
C PHE A 84 -3.55 11.60 8.13
N GLN A 85 -2.61 10.70 8.36
CA GLN A 85 -2.32 9.59 7.44
C GLN A 85 -3.33 8.45 7.59
N PHE A 86 -3.91 8.26 8.77
CA PHE A 86 -4.95 7.26 8.99
C PHE A 86 -6.35 7.75 8.63
N THR A 87 -6.56 9.05 8.50
CA THR A 87 -7.85 9.61 8.05
C THR A 87 -8.00 9.62 6.52
N PRO A 88 -9.23 9.42 6.01
CA PRO A 88 -9.53 9.49 4.58
C PRO A 88 -9.18 10.85 3.96
N TYR A 89 -8.97 10.86 2.63
CA TYR A 89 -8.59 12.05 1.87
C TYR A 89 -9.70 13.13 1.87
N SER A 90 -10.95 12.71 1.71
CA SER A 90 -12.11 13.58 1.83
C SER A 90 -13.14 12.96 2.77
N TRP A 91 -13.66 13.78 3.67
CA TRP A 91 -14.85 13.47 4.45
C TRP A 91 -16.07 13.92 3.66
N VAL A 92 -16.26 13.38 2.46
CA VAL A 92 -17.52 13.60 1.74
C VAL A 92 -18.61 12.83 2.47
N ARG A 93 -19.66 13.54 2.91
CA ARG A 93 -20.88 12.89 3.40
C ARG A 93 -21.48 12.15 2.22
N PHE A 94 -21.38 10.82 2.22
CA PHE A 94 -22.07 10.01 1.23
C PHE A 94 -23.57 10.06 1.54
N GLU A 95 -24.31 10.91 0.84
CA GLU A 95 -25.78 10.87 0.90
C GLU A 95 -26.28 9.67 0.09
N TRP A 96 -26.53 8.56 0.79
CA TRP A 96 -27.23 7.40 0.24
C TRP A 96 -28.68 7.82 -0.04
N LYS A 97 -28.96 8.28 -1.27
CA LYS A 97 -30.31 8.48 -1.79
C LYS A 97 -30.67 7.31 -2.72
N PRO A 98 -31.08 6.15 -2.18
CA PRO A 98 -31.39 4.97 -2.99
C PRO A 98 -32.58 5.19 -3.94
N ALA A 99 -33.48 6.11 -3.58
CA ALA A 99 -34.70 6.38 -4.33
C ALA A 99 -34.61 7.53 -5.36
N SER A 100 -33.50 8.27 -5.45
CA SER A 100 -33.42 9.51 -6.23
C SER A 100 -33.29 9.31 -7.74
N SER A 101 -32.91 8.12 -8.20
CA SER A 101 -32.73 7.81 -9.62
C SER A 101 -33.10 6.35 -9.89
N LEU A 102 -33.78 6.10 -11.01
CA LEU A 102 -34.21 4.76 -11.43
C LEU A 102 -33.02 3.80 -11.54
N ARG A 103 -31.86 4.29 -12.01
CA ARG A 103 -30.61 3.53 -12.11
C ARG A 103 -30.07 3.12 -10.75
N ARG A 104 -30.24 3.96 -9.72
CA ARG A 104 -29.81 3.67 -8.34
C ARG A 104 -30.76 2.71 -7.63
N ARG A 105 -32.07 2.76 -7.92
CA ARG A 105 -33.05 1.80 -7.42
C ARG A 105 -32.74 0.38 -7.92
N LEU A 106 -32.45 0.23 -9.20
CA LEU A 106 -32.08 -1.06 -9.80
C LEU A 106 -30.76 -1.61 -9.22
N ALA A 107 -29.75 -0.76 -9.04
CA ALA A 107 -28.51 -1.14 -8.38
C ALA A 107 -28.72 -1.56 -6.91
N GLY A 108 -29.62 -0.88 -6.18
CA GLY A 108 -30.00 -1.24 -4.82
C GLY A 108 -30.67 -2.61 -4.74
N CYS A 109 -31.65 -2.90 -5.61
CA CYS A 109 -32.29 -4.21 -5.66
C CYS A 109 -31.29 -5.33 -6.03
N GLY A 110 -30.34 -5.06 -6.93
CA GLY A 110 -29.31 -6.03 -7.31
C GLY A 110 -28.36 -6.41 -6.18
N ILE A 111 -28.06 -5.47 -5.27
CA ILE A 111 -27.22 -5.75 -4.08
C ILE A 111 -28.00 -6.57 -3.03
N ILE A 112 -29.34 -6.41 -2.94
CA ILE A 112 -30.19 -7.15 -1.99
C ILE A 112 -30.47 -8.59 -2.47
N LEU A 113 -30.35 -8.84 -3.76
CA LEU A 113 -30.62 -10.15 -4.39
C LEU A 113 -29.38 -11.05 -4.51
N VAL A 114 -28.20 -10.62 -4.05
CA VAL A 114 -26.98 -11.41 -3.89
C VAL A 114 -26.85 -11.83 -2.43
#